data_AF-A0A671KK49-F1
#
_entry.id   AF-A0A671KK49-F1
#
_cell.length_a   1.000
_cell.length_b   1.000
_cell.length_c   1.000
_cell.angle_alpha   90.00
_cell.angle_beta   90.00
_cell.angle_gamma   90.00
#
_symmetry.space_group_name_H-M   'P 1'
#
loop_
_entity.id
_entity.type
_entity.pdbx_description
1 polymer ?
#
loop_
_entity_poly.entity_id
_entity_poly.type
_entity_poly.pdbx_seq_one_letter_code
_entity_poly.pdbx_strand_id
1 'polypeptide(L)'
;MPTICFGFQCHVSSVPVFNSMKKPEIRPWWAVVTVSMIICLFVYTGTGVCGFLSFGSSVSQDVLMSYPSDDIAVAIARAFIIICVVTSYPILHFCGRAVLEGLWLRFKGEEVETDVARERRRRILQTVVWFCLTLILALFIPDIGRVISLIGGLAACFIFVFPGLCLIQAKLSEHDVRSTSWKGMVAYGVVMVTIGAFIFGQTTTNAIYQDIISQPSSP
;
A
#
# COMPACT_ATOMS: atom_id res chain seq x y z
N MET A 1 -10.29 -8.74 4.32
CA MET A 1 -10.19 -7.99 3.04
C MET A 1 -9.07 -6.96 3.04
N PRO A 2 -8.95 -6.03 4.01
CA PRO A 2 -7.89 -5.01 3.99
C PRO A 2 -6.47 -5.58 3.92
N THR A 3 -6.18 -6.66 4.64
CA THR A 3 -4.89 -7.36 4.61
C THR A 3 -4.51 -7.86 3.21
N ILE A 4 -5.49 -8.34 2.43
CA ILE A 4 -5.26 -8.80 1.06
C ILE A 4 -4.95 -7.60 0.16
N CYS A 5 -5.74 -6.52 0.28
CA CYS A 5 -5.48 -5.29 -0.47
C CYS A 5 -4.10 -4.70 -0.16
N PHE A 6 -3.68 -4.72 1.11
CA PHE A 6 -2.33 -4.33 1.53
C PHE A 6 -1.25 -5.26 0.97
N GLY A 7 -1.44 -6.58 1.02
CA GLY A 7 -0.46 -7.54 0.52
C GLY A 7 -0.24 -7.45 -1.00
N PHE A 8 -1.29 -7.21 -1.77
CA PHE A 8 -1.22 -7.07 -3.24
C PHE A 8 -1.00 -5.63 -3.71
N GLN A 9 -0.64 -4.73 -2.80
CA GLN A 9 -0.41 -3.32 -3.08
C GLN A 9 0.95 -3.08 -3.76
N CYS A 10 1.03 -3.21 -5.09
CA CYS A 10 2.27 -3.00 -5.84
C CYS A 10 2.33 -1.69 -6.65
N HIS A 11 1.24 -0.93 -6.74
CA HIS A 11 1.13 0.19 -7.67
C HIS A 11 1.98 1.43 -7.30
N VAL A 12 2.42 1.56 -6.04
CA VAL A 12 3.28 2.70 -5.62
C VAL A 12 4.69 2.53 -6.19
N SER A 13 5.20 1.30 -6.20
CA SER A 13 6.54 0.98 -6.70
C SER A 13 6.56 0.65 -8.19
N SER A 14 5.39 0.51 -8.84
CA SER A 14 5.33 0.09 -10.24
C SER A 14 5.92 1.12 -11.19
N VAL A 15 5.75 2.42 -10.91
CA VAL A 15 6.27 3.52 -11.75
C VAL A 15 7.81 3.53 -11.80
N PRO A 16 8.54 3.56 -10.66
CA PRO A 16 10.01 3.51 -10.71
C PRO A 16 10.53 2.19 -11.28
N VAL A 17 9.85 1.07 -11.02
CA VAL A 17 10.22 -0.24 -11.61
C VAL A 17 10.06 -0.23 -13.12
N PHE A 18 8.94 0.29 -13.65
CA PHE A 18 8.69 0.44 -15.08
C PHE A 18 9.76 1.30 -15.76
N ASN A 19 10.10 2.45 -15.15
CA ASN A 19 11.14 3.35 -15.66
C ASN A 19 12.55 2.75 -15.60
N SER A 20 12.77 1.75 -14.73
CA SER A 20 14.05 1.05 -14.61
C SER A 20 14.18 -0.15 -15.56
N MET A 21 13.12 -0.51 -16.29
CA MET A 21 13.17 -1.62 -17.23
C MET A 21 13.98 -1.26 -18.48
N LYS A 22 14.73 -2.23 -19.00
CA LYS A 22 15.49 -2.10 -20.26
C LYS A 22 14.61 -1.73 -21.46
N LYS A 23 13.35 -2.17 -21.48
CA LYS A 23 12.36 -1.87 -22.53
C LYS A 23 11.05 -1.42 -21.88
N PRO A 24 10.82 -0.10 -21.70
CA PRO A 24 9.61 0.43 -21.08
C PRO A 24 8.43 0.43 -22.08
N GLU A 25 7.97 -0.76 -22.47
CA GLU A 25 6.81 -0.96 -23.34
C GLU A 25 5.64 -1.60 -22.58
N ILE A 26 4.40 -1.25 -22.95
CA ILE A 26 3.18 -1.70 -22.23
C ILE A 26 2.96 -3.21 -22.36
N ARG A 27 3.27 -3.79 -23.54
CA ARG A 27 3.07 -5.23 -23.81
C ARG A 27 3.91 -6.14 -22.88
N PRO A 28 5.26 -5.99 -22.82
CA PRO A 28 6.05 -6.79 -21.89
C PRO A 28 5.74 -6.45 -20.43
N TRP A 29 5.41 -5.19 -20.11
CA TRP A 29 5.04 -4.79 -18.76
C TRP A 29 3.84 -5.57 -18.21
N TRP A 30 2.77 -5.71 -19.00
CA TRP A 30 1.58 -6.45 -18.57
C TRP A 30 1.88 -7.92 -18.27
N ALA A 31 2.73 -8.55 -19.08
CA ALA A 31 3.17 -9.93 -18.86
C ALA A 31 3.98 -10.06 -17.56
N VAL A 32 4.94 -9.15 -17.32
CA VAL A 32 5.74 -9.13 -16.09
C VAL A 32 4.84 -8.96 -14.86
N VAL A 33 3.94 -7.98 -14.86
CA VAL A 33 3.03 -7.73 -13.73
C VAL A 33 2.13 -8.94 -13.48
N THR A 34 1.57 -9.54 -14.53
CA THR A 34 0.66 -10.70 -14.39
C THR A 34 1.38 -11.90 -13.79
N VAL A 35 2.57 -12.24 -14.30
CA VAL A 35 3.38 -13.35 -13.78
C VAL A 35 3.79 -13.08 -12.33
N SER A 36 4.24 -11.87 -12.01
CA SER A 36 4.58 -11.49 -10.63
C SER A 36 3.39 -11.63 -9.68
N MET A 37 2.19 -11.19 -10.08
CA MET A 37 0.99 -11.32 -9.24
C MET A 37 0.57 -12.77 -9.02
N ILE A 38 0.69 -13.63 -10.04
CA ILE A 38 0.40 -15.06 -9.90
C ILE A 38 1.38 -15.72 -8.91
N ILE A 39 2.67 -15.40 -9.01
CA ILE A 39 3.68 -15.91 -8.07
C ILE A 39 3.37 -15.43 -6.64
N CYS A 40 3.07 -14.14 -6.45
CA CYS A 40 2.68 -13.60 -5.15
C CYS A 40 1.45 -14.31 -4.58
N LEU A 41 0.45 -14.61 -5.42
CA LEU A 41 -0.75 -15.34 -5.00
C LEU A 41 -0.42 -16.73 -4.45
N PHE A 42 0.40 -17.50 -5.15
CA PHE A 42 0.80 -18.83 -4.69
C PHE A 42 1.63 -18.78 -3.42
N VAL A 43 2.57 -17.84 -3.32
CA VAL A 43 3.42 -17.68 -2.12
C VAL A 43 2.58 -17.26 -0.92
N TYR A 44 1.69 -16.28 -1.06
CA TYR A 44 0.83 -15.81 0.03
C TYR A 44 -0.20 -16.87 0.46
N THR A 45 -0.78 -17.57 -0.51
CA THR A 45 -1.72 -18.66 -0.19
C THR A 45 -0.99 -19.81 0.51
N GLY A 46 0.17 -20.23 -0.01
CA GLY A 46 0.96 -21.30 0.59
C GLY A 46 1.41 -20.98 2.01
N THR A 47 1.97 -19.78 2.22
CA THR A 47 2.39 -19.33 3.56
C THR A 47 1.21 -19.19 4.52
N GLY A 48 0.07 -18.65 4.06
CA GLY A 48 -1.14 -18.53 4.87
C GLY A 48 -1.72 -19.90 5.27
N VAL A 49 -1.80 -20.84 4.34
CA VAL A 49 -2.30 -22.21 4.61
C VAL A 49 -1.37 -22.95 5.57
N CYS A 50 -0.06 -22.91 5.35
CA CYS A 50 0.92 -23.54 6.26
C CYS A 50 0.88 -22.94 7.67
N GLY A 51 0.76 -21.60 7.78
CA GLY A 51 0.62 -20.92 9.06
C GLY A 51 -0.66 -21.32 9.80
N PHE A 52 -1.78 -21.40 9.08
CA PHE A 52 -3.05 -21.85 9.66
C PHE A 52 -3.02 -23.32 10.07
N LEU A 53 -2.37 -24.21 9.30
CA LEU A 53 -2.24 -25.62 9.67
C LEU A 53 -1.35 -25.83 10.91
N SER A 54 -0.39 -24.93 11.15
CA SER A 54 0.56 -25.03 12.28
C SER A 54 -0.07 -24.62 13.61
N PHE A 55 -0.92 -23.58 13.64
CA PHE A 55 -1.47 -23.00 14.87
C PHE A 55 -3.00 -23.05 14.96
N GLY A 56 -3.69 -23.42 13.89
CA GLY A 56 -5.15 -23.43 13.84
C GLY A 56 -5.75 -22.06 14.14
N SER A 57 -6.72 -22.04 15.07
CA SER A 57 -7.45 -20.84 15.47
C SER A 57 -6.70 -19.92 16.43
N SER A 58 -5.57 -20.34 17.02
CA SER A 58 -4.80 -19.55 17.98
C SER A 58 -3.63 -18.77 17.35
N VAL A 59 -3.66 -18.56 16.03
CA VAL A 59 -2.62 -17.80 15.33
C VAL A 59 -2.67 -16.32 15.69
N SER A 60 -1.53 -15.75 16.05
CA SER A 60 -1.39 -14.31 16.31
C SER A 60 -1.39 -13.52 14.99
N GLN A 61 -1.72 -12.22 15.05
CA GLN A 61 -1.68 -11.33 13.87
C GLN A 61 -0.30 -11.30 13.20
N ASP A 62 0.75 -11.42 14.00
CA ASP A 62 2.10 -11.77 13.55
C ASP A 62 2.33 -13.27 13.81
N VAL A 63 2.42 -14.06 12.74
CA VAL A 63 2.65 -15.51 12.85
C VAL A 63 3.97 -15.83 13.53
N LEU A 64 4.99 -14.97 13.42
CA LEU A 64 6.29 -15.19 14.07
C LEU A 64 6.22 -15.02 15.58
N MET A 65 5.20 -14.36 16.11
CA MET A 65 4.93 -14.28 17.55
C MET A 65 4.25 -15.55 18.09
N SER A 66 3.69 -16.39 17.21
CA SER A 66 3.08 -17.67 17.61
C SER A 66 4.12 -18.78 17.80
N TYR A 67 5.33 -18.62 17.24
CA TYR A 67 6.44 -19.54 17.44
C TYR A 67 7.25 -19.20 18.70
N PRO A 68 7.80 -20.22 19.39
CA PRO A 68 8.67 -20.00 20.54
C PRO A 68 9.93 -19.21 20.15
N SER A 69 10.35 -18.29 21.02
CA SER A 69 11.48 -17.39 20.73
C SER A 69 12.86 -18.06 20.82
N ASP A 70 12.94 -19.25 21.42
CA ASP A 70 14.20 -20.00 21.58
C ASP A 70 14.57 -20.84 20.35
N ASP A 71 13.72 -20.86 19.32
CA ASP A 71 13.99 -21.61 18.09
C ASP A 71 14.89 -20.80 17.15
N ILE A 72 16.05 -21.39 16.83
CA ILE A 72 17.04 -20.83 15.90
C ILE A 72 16.42 -20.58 14.52
N ALA A 73 15.52 -21.44 14.04
CA ALA A 73 14.87 -21.27 12.75
C ALA A 73 13.99 -20.01 12.71
N VAL A 74 13.29 -19.71 13.80
CA VAL A 74 12.45 -18.51 13.95
C VAL A 74 13.32 -17.26 14.04
N ALA A 75 14.43 -17.33 14.78
CA ALA A 75 15.38 -16.22 14.86
C ALA A 75 15.96 -15.88 13.47
N ILE A 76 16.32 -16.89 12.68
CA ILE A 76 16.77 -16.72 11.30
C ILE A 76 15.66 -16.10 10.43
N ALA A 77 14.42 -16.59 10.52
CA ALA A 77 13.29 -16.03 9.78
C ALA A 77 13.04 -14.55 10.13
N ARG A 78 13.08 -14.19 11.42
CA ARG A 78 12.99 -12.79 11.89
C ARG A 78 14.10 -11.93 11.29
N ALA A 79 15.35 -12.43 11.28
CA ALA A 79 16.48 -11.72 10.69
C ALA A 79 16.28 -11.45 9.19
N PHE A 80 15.80 -12.44 8.42
CA PHE A 80 15.50 -12.25 7.00
C PHE A 80 14.39 -11.22 6.77
N ILE A 81 13.31 -11.25 7.56
CA ILE A 81 12.25 -10.23 7.47
C ILE A 81 12.81 -8.84 7.75
N ILE A 82 13.65 -8.68 8.78
CA ILE A 82 14.29 -7.39 9.09
C ILE A 82 15.13 -6.92 7.91
N ILE A 83 15.95 -7.78 7.32
CA ILE A 83 16.78 -7.44 6.14
C ILE A 83 15.89 -7.01 4.96
N CYS A 84 14.81 -7.75 4.69
CA CYS A 84 13.85 -7.41 3.63
C CYS A 84 13.19 -6.05 3.87
N VAL A 85 12.76 -5.75 5.09
CA VAL A 85 12.13 -4.46 5.45
C VAL A 85 13.12 -3.31 5.35
N VAL A 86 14.33 -3.48 5.88
CA VAL A 86 15.42 -2.48 5.79
C VAL A 86 15.78 -2.20 4.34
N THR A 87 15.82 -3.22 3.48
CA THR A 87 16.12 -3.04 2.04
C THR A 87 14.97 -2.38 1.29
N SER A 88 13.73 -2.62 1.69
CA SER A 88 12.53 -2.02 1.07
C SER A 88 12.32 -0.56 1.47
N TYR A 89 12.77 -0.17 2.67
CA TYR A 89 12.59 1.18 3.22
C TYR A 89 13.16 2.30 2.32
N PRO A 90 14.39 2.22 1.77
CA PRO A 90 14.93 3.20 0.84
C PRO A 90 14.07 3.40 -0.42
N ILE A 91 13.50 2.32 -0.96
CA ILE A 91 12.69 2.34 -2.18
C ILE A 91 11.39 3.12 -1.91
N LEU A 92 10.72 2.81 -0.81
CA LEU A 92 9.49 3.50 -0.40
C LEU A 92 9.76 4.97 -0.06
N HIS A 93 10.85 5.24 0.65
CA HIS A 93 11.27 6.60 0.98
C HIS A 93 11.60 7.41 -0.28
N PHE A 94 12.25 6.81 -1.28
CA PHE A 94 12.48 7.45 -2.58
C PHE A 94 11.17 7.85 -3.26
N CYS A 95 10.19 6.96 -3.31
CA CYS A 95 8.87 7.24 -3.89
C CYS A 95 8.14 8.35 -3.12
N GLY A 96 8.15 8.29 -1.78
CA GLY A 96 7.52 9.31 -0.92
C GLY A 96 8.12 10.70 -1.13
N ARG A 97 9.44 10.79 -1.26
CA ARG A 97 10.12 12.06 -1.57
C ARG A 97 9.74 12.61 -2.94
N ALA A 98 9.69 11.77 -3.98
CA ALA A 98 9.32 12.21 -5.33
C ALA A 98 7.90 12.83 -5.35
N VAL A 99 6.96 12.24 -4.61
CA VAL A 99 5.59 12.76 -4.47
C VAL A 99 5.55 14.08 -3.69
N LEU A 100 6.23 14.15 -2.53
CA LEU A 100 6.31 15.39 -1.74
C LEU A 100 6.97 16.52 -2.52
N GLU A 101 7.96 16.20 -3.34
CA GLU A 101 8.63 17.15 -4.20
C GLU A 101 7.72 17.67 -5.30
N GLY A 102 7.06 16.79 -6.03
CA GLY A 102 6.06 17.16 -7.04
C GLY A 102 4.92 17.99 -6.47
N LEU A 103 4.41 17.65 -5.28
CA LEU A 103 3.36 18.40 -4.61
C LEU A 103 3.82 19.81 -4.22
N TRP A 104 5.03 19.93 -3.67
CA TRP A 104 5.61 21.21 -3.27
C TRP A 104 5.83 22.15 -4.46
N LEU A 105 6.38 21.62 -5.57
CA LEU A 105 6.58 22.37 -6.81
C LEU A 105 5.24 22.84 -7.38
N ARG A 106 4.23 21.96 -7.38
CA ARG A 106 2.88 22.32 -7.82
C ARG A 106 2.22 23.39 -6.96
N PHE A 107 2.49 23.39 -5.65
CA PHE A 107 1.93 24.38 -4.71
C PHE A 107 2.64 25.75 -4.82
N LYS A 108 3.94 25.76 -5.13
CA LYS A 108 4.74 26.98 -5.23
C LYS A 108 4.74 27.61 -6.62
N GLY A 109 4.36 26.85 -7.66
CA GLY A 109 4.33 27.33 -9.06
C GLY A 109 5.70 27.65 -9.64
N GLU A 110 6.79 27.17 -9.01
CA GLU A 110 8.17 27.39 -9.43
C GLU A 110 8.73 26.14 -10.14
N GLU A 111 9.51 26.36 -11.20
CA GLU A 111 10.26 25.30 -11.89
C GLU A 111 11.40 24.73 -11.02
N VAL A 112 11.74 23.48 -11.32
CA VAL A 112 12.53 22.50 -10.54
C VAL A 112 13.98 22.92 -10.23
N GLU A 113 14.44 24.10 -10.67
CA GLU A 113 15.87 24.30 -10.95
C GLU A 113 16.56 25.42 -10.15
N THR A 114 16.25 25.62 -8.87
CA THR A 114 17.17 26.41 -8.02
C THR A 114 17.32 25.85 -6.61
N ASP A 115 18.58 25.58 -6.26
CA ASP A 115 19.15 25.50 -4.91
C ASP A 115 19.50 24.09 -4.37
N VAL A 116 20.64 23.56 -4.85
CA VAL A 116 21.27 22.28 -4.46
C VAL A 116 21.56 22.19 -2.94
N ALA A 117 21.81 23.32 -2.27
CA ALA A 117 22.04 23.35 -0.82
C ALA A 117 20.73 23.24 -0.01
N ARG A 118 19.67 23.92 -0.47
CA ARG A 118 18.32 23.81 0.09
C ARG A 118 17.73 22.42 -0.13
N GLU A 119 18.08 21.79 -1.25
CA GLU A 119 17.71 20.41 -1.57
C GLU A 119 18.26 19.42 -0.54
N ARG A 120 19.55 19.52 -0.15
CA ARG A 120 20.15 18.65 0.88
C ARG A 120 19.49 18.83 2.24
N ARG A 121 19.26 20.07 2.68
CA ARG A 121 18.60 20.35 3.97
C ARG A 121 17.15 19.84 3.98
N ARG A 122 16.43 20.00 2.88
CA ARG A 122 15.05 19.50 2.71
C ARG A 122 15.00 17.98 2.70
N ARG A 123 15.94 17.31 2.04
CA ARG A 123 16.07 15.85 2.04
C ARG A 123 16.34 15.31 3.45
N ILE A 124 17.25 15.93 4.20
CA ILE A 124 17.53 15.55 5.58
C ILE A 124 16.29 15.78 6.45
N LEU A 125 15.65 16.95 6.36
CA LEU A 125 14.45 17.26 7.11
C LEU A 125 13.32 16.26 6.82
N GLN A 126 13.05 15.96 5.56
CA GLN A 126 12.04 14.97 5.15
C GLN A 126 12.33 13.59 5.74
N THR A 127 13.58 13.14 5.68
CA THR A 127 13.97 11.83 6.21
C THR A 127 13.84 11.77 7.73
N VAL A 128 14.25 12.83 8.43
CA VAL A 128 14.15 12.92 9.90
C VAL A 128 12.69 12.98 10.33
N VAL A 129 11.87 13.82 9.70
CA VAL A 129 10.43 13.91 9.98
C VAL A 129 9.75 12.57 9.72
N TRP A 130 10.04 11.92 8.59
CA TRP A 130 9.50 10.60 8.27
C TRP A 130 9.87 9.57 9.32
N PHE A 131 11.16 9.49 9.69
CA PHE A 131 11.65 8.56 10.70
C PHE A 131 10.99 8.81 12.07
N CYS A 132 10.97 10.06 12.53
CA CYS A 132 10.33 10.44 13.79
C CYS A 132 8.85 10.10 13.81
N LEU A 133 8.11 10.37 12.72
CA LEU A 133 6.69 10.00 12.60
C LEU A 133 6.50 8.48 12.67
N THR A 134 7.31 7.71 11.95
CA THR A 134 7.22 6.24 12.02
C THR A 134 7.56 5.69 13.40
N LEU A 135 8.53 6.29 14.10
CA LEU A 135 8.92 5.90 15.45
C LEU A 135 7.79 6.20 16.45
N ILE A 136 7.20 7.39 16.37
CA ILE A 136 6.07 7.79 17.21
C ILE A 136 4.91 6.81 17.00
N LEU A 137 4.53 6.54 15.75
CA LEU A 137 3.46 5.59 15.44
C LEU A 137 3.75 4.17 15.99
N ALA A 138 4.99 3.71 15.89
CA ALA A 138 5.40 2.40 16.42
C ALA A 138 5.31 2.33 17.96
N LEU A 139 5.55 3.44 18.67
CA LEU A 139 5.43 3.50 20.13
C LEU A 139 3.97 3.53 20.60
N PHE A 140 3.08 4.17 19.84
CA PHE A 140 1.66 4.30 20.21
C PHE A 140 0.80 3.12 19.75
N ILE A 141 1.15 2.44 18.65
CA ILE A 141 0.34 1.36 18.05
C ILE A 141 1.20 0.09 17.91
N PRO A 142 1.28 -0.76 18.96
CA PRO A 142 2.03 -2.01 18.90
C PRO A 142 1.31 -3.11 18.09
N ASP A 143 0.01 -2.95 17.82
CA ASP A 143 -0.79 -3.93 17.09
C ASP A 143 -0.67 -3.79 15.57
N ILE A 144 0.17 -4.65 14.97
CA ILE A 144 0.44 -4.69 13.53
C ILE A 144 -0.84 -4.91 12.71
N GLY A 145 -1.80 -5.71 13.20
CA GLY A 145 -3.05 -5.95 12.47
C GLY A 145 -3.96 -4.73 12.36
N ARG A 146 -3.98 -3.83 13.36
CA ARG A 146 -4.72 -2.56 13.26
C ARG A 146 -4.13 -1.66 12.18
N VAL A 147 -2.80 -1.56 12.15
CA VAL A 147 -2.06 -0.79 11.14
C VAL A 147 -2.30 -1.35 9.74
N ILE A 148 -2.18 -2.66 9.56
CA ILE A 148 -2.45 -3.35 8.29
C ILE A 148 -3.90 -3.15 7.84
N SER A 149 -4.86 -3.19 8.77
CA SER A 149 -6.27 -2.97 8.44
C SER A 149 -6.50 -1.56 7.90
N LEU A 150 -5.98 -0.54 8.58
CA LEU A 150 -6.13 0.86 8.19
C LEU A 150 -5.44 1.16 6.85
N ILE A 151 -4.18 0.76 6.70
CA ILE A 151 -3.41 0.96 5.46
C ILE A 151 -4.03 0.14 4.32
N GLY A 152 -4.49 -1.08 4.59
CA GLY A 152 -5.18 -1.93 3.62
C GLY A 152 -6.50 -1.34 3.13
N GLY A 153 -7.25 -0.66 4.00
CA GLY A 153 -8.44 0.10 3.61
C GLY A 153 -8.10 1.27 2.69
N LEU A 154 -7.05 2.03 3.00
CA LEU A 154 -6.54 3.09 2.12
C LEU A 154 -6.06 2.51 0.78
N ALA A 155 -5.31 1.42 0.79
CA ALA A 155 -4.86 0.72 -0.41
C ALA A 155 -6.03 0.25 -1.27
N ALA A 156 -7.08 -0.32 -0.67
CA ALA A 156 -8.29 -0.70 -1.38
C ALA A 156 -8.96 0.51 -2.06
N CYS A 157 -9.04 1.65 -1.36
CA CYS A 157 -9.52 2.90 -1.94
C CYS A 157 -8.71 3.27 -3.19
N PHE A 158 -7.38 3.27 -3.12
CA PHE A 158 -6.54 3.56 -4.30
C PHE A 158 -6.70 2.53 -5.43
N ILE A 159 -6.76 1.23 -5.12
CA ILE A 159 -6.87 0.17 -6.12
C ILE A 159 -8.18 0.25 -6.90
N PHE A 160 -9.30 0.63 -6.27
CA PHE A 160 -10.62 0.66 -6.91
C PHE A 160 -11.03 2.06 -7.38
N VAL A 161 -10.78 3.10 -6.59
CA VAL A 161 -11.21 4.48 -6.89
C VAL A 161 -10.34 5.10 -7.98
N PHE A 162 -9.02 4.95 -7.92
CA PHE A 162 -8.12 5.59 -8.90
C PHE A 162 -8.39 5.14 -10.35
N PRO A 163 -8.39 3.84 -10.69
CA PRO A 163 -8.72 3.43 -12.06
C PRO A 163 -10.17 3.72 -12.44
N GLY A 164 -11.11 3.66 -11.48
CA GLY A 164 -12.51 4.05 -11.72
C GLY A 164 -12.66 5.51 -12.14
N LEU A 165 -11.99 6.43 -11.44
CA LEU A 165 -11.97 7.85 -11.77
C LEU A 165 -11.29 8.12 -13.12
N CYS A 166 -10.13 7.49 -13.37
CA CYS A 166 -9.44 7.61 -14.65
C CYS A 166 -10.30 7.14 -15.83
N LEU A 167 -11.04 6.02 -15.67
CA LEU A 167 -11.93 5.50 -16.70
C LEU A 167 -13.11 6.44 -16.96
N ILE A 168 -13.72 6.98 -15.90
CA ILE A 168 -14.81 7.95 -15.99
C ILE A 168 -14.32 9.22 -16.70
N GLN A 169 -13.16 9.78 -16.32
CA GLN A 169 -12.61 10.98 -16.95
C GLN A 169 -12.22 10.75 -18.40
N ALA A 170 -11.58 9.62 -18.72
CA ALA A 170 -11.22 9.27 -20.09
C ALA A 170 -12.46 9.19 -20.99
N LYS A 171 -13.57 8.63 -20.48
CA LYS A 171 -14.82 8.50 -21.24
C LYS A 171 -15.64 9.78 -21.28
N LEU A 172 -15.58 10.62 -20.25
CA LEU A 172 -16.18 11.97 -20.30
C LEU A 172 -15.44 12.90 -21.27
N SER A 173 -14.16 12.66 -21.53
CA SER A 173 -13.39 13.40 -22.53
C SER A 173 -13.70 12.98 -23.98
N GLU A 174 -14.35 11.83 -24.21
CA GLU A 174 -14.76 11.42 -25.55
C GLU A 174 -16.07 12.12 -25.96
N HIS A 175 -16.08 12.71 -27.15
CA HIS A 175 -17.23 13.49 -27.67
C HIS A 175 -18.38 12.61 -28.19
N ASP A 176 -18.19 11.28 -28.28
CA ASP A 176 -19.18 10.33 -28.81
C ASP A 176 -19.91 9.57 -27.68
N VAL A 177 -20.85 10.28 -27.06
CA VAL A 177 -21.59 9.86 -25.85
C VAL A 177 -22.67 8.80 -26.13
N ARG A 178 -22.88 8.40 -27.39
CA ARG A 178 -24.10 7.69 -27.83
C ARG A 178 -23.96 6.18 -27.95
N SER A 179 -22.75 5.64 -27.84
CA SER A 179 -22.51 4.19 -27.90
C SER A 179 -22.91 3.48 -26.60
N THR A 180 -23.61 2.34 -26.69
CA THR A 180 -23.94 1.48 -25.53
C THR A 180 -22.68 1.06 -24.76
N SER A 181 -21.54 0.94 -25.46
CA SER A 181 -20.24 0.65 -24.86
C SER A 181 -19.76 1.77 -23.91
N TRP A 182 -20.06 3.04 -24.23
CA TRP A 182 -19.73 4.19 -23.38
C TRP A 182 -20.46 4.10 -22.04
N LYS A 183 -21.77 3.84 -22.06
CA LYS A 183 -22.58 3.70 -20.83
C LYS A 183 -22.10 2.54 -19.96
N GLY A 184 -21.72 1.41 -20.57
CA GLY A 184 -21.19 0.25 -19.86
C GLY A 184 -19.86 0.53 -19.15
N MET A 185 -18.92 1.20 -19.80
CA MET A 185 -17.62 1.53 -19.21
C MET A 185 -17.72 2.61 -18.12
N VAL A 186 -18.57 3.62 -18.30
CA VAL A 186 -18.83 4.63 -17.26
C VAL A 186 -19.52 3.99 -16.05
N ALA A 187 -20.52 3.14 -16.27
CA ALA A 187 -21.17 2.39 -15.19
C ALA A 187 -20.16 1.50 -14.43
N TYR A 188 -19.27 0.82 -15.14
CA TYR A 188 -18.20 0.04 -14.53
C TYR A 188 -17.25 0.91 -13.67
N GLY A 189 -16.86 2.09 -14.16
CA GLY A 189 -16.06 3.04 -13.39
C GLY A 189 -16.78 3.54 -12.12
N VAL A 190 -18.08 3.82 -12.21
CA VAL A 190 -18.90 4.22 -11.04
C VAL A 190 -19.00 3.07 -10.04
N VAL A 191 -19.23 1.84 -10.51
CA VAL A 191 -19.26 0.64 -9.66
C VAL A 191 -17.92 0.46 -8.94
N MET A 192 -16.80 0.57 -9.64
CA MET A 192 -15.45 0.53 -9.05
C MET A 192 -15.26 1.56 -7.94
N VAL A 193 -15.63 2.84 -8.19
CA VAL A 193 -15.51 3.91 -7.19
C VAL A 193 -16.40 3.65 -5.97
N THR A 194 -17.65 3.25 -6.19
CA THR A 194 -18.59 2.96 -5.09
C THR A 194 -18.13 1.79 -4.22
N ILE A 195 -17.61 0.72 -4.82
CA ILE A 195 -17.03 -0.42 -4.10
C ILE A 195 -15.81 0.03 -3.29
N GLY A 196 -14.89 0.80 -3.90
CA GLY A 196 -13.71 1.31 -3.21
C GLY A 196 -14.06 2.20 -2.00
N ALA A 197 -15.00 3.12 -2.18
CA ALA A 197 -15.49 3.99 -1.11
C ALA A 197 -16.19 3.20 0.01
N PHE A 198 -16.99 2.19 -0.35
CA PHE A 198 -17.65 1.32 0.62
C PHE A 198 -16.65 0.49 1.44
N ILE A 199 -15.66 -0.14 0.78
CA ILE A 199 -14.62 -0.91 1.47
C ILE A 199 -13.82 -0.01 2.42
N PHE A 200 -13.46 1.20 1.97
CA PHE A 200 -12.77 2.17 2.81
C PHE A 200 -13.62 2.54 4.04
N GLY A 201 -14.88 2.93 3.83
CA GLY A 201 -15.80 3.29 4.92
C GLY A 201 -16.02 2.16 5.92
N GLN A 202 -16.20 0.92 5.44
CA GLN A 202 -16.31 -0.26 6.28
C GLN A 202 -15.03 -0.51 7.10
N THR A 203 -13.87 -0.34 6.49
CA THR A 203 -12.57 -0.57 7.15
C THR A 203 -12.33 0.48 8.23
N THR A 204 -12.61 1.76 7.95
CA THR A 204 -12.53 2.85 8.92
C THR A 204 -13.51 2.67 10.06
N THR A 205 -14.76 2.29 9.77
CA THR A 205 -15.78 2.05 10.80
C THR A 205 -15.36 0.90 11.72
N ASN A 206 -14.86 -0.20 11.16
CA ASN A 206 -14.35 -1.33 11.96
C ASN A 206 -13.14 -0.95 12.83
N ALA A 207 -12.22 -0.13 12.30
CA ALA A 207 -11.08 0.34 13.07
C ALA A 207 -11.52 1.20 14.27
N ILE A 208 -12.45 2.14 14.05
CA ILE A 208 -13.02 2.99 15.11
C ILE A 208 -13.79 2.14 16.13
N TYR A 209 -14.59 1.19 15.66
CA TYR A 209 -15.36 0.30 16.55
C TYR A 209 -14.45 -0.53 17.46
N GLN A 210 -13.35 -1.06 16.92
CA GLN A 210 -12.37 -1.79 17.72
C GLN A 210 -11.65 -0.88 18.73
N ASP A 211 -11.36 0.37 18.36
CA ASP A 211 -10.73 1.34 19.25
C ASP A 211 -11.65 1.69 20.44
N ILE A 212 -12.92 1.96 20.17
CA ILE A 212 -13.94 2.27 21.18
C ILE A 212 -14.15 1.11 22.16
N ILE A 213 -14.20 -0.13 21.66
CA ILE A 213 -14.37 -1.32 22.51
C ILE A 213 -13.10 -1.64 23.30
N SER A 214 -11.93 -1.32 22.75
CA SER A 214 -10.65 -1.56 23.41
C SER A 214 -10.33 -0.55 24.51
N GLN A 215 -11.07 0.55 24.65
CA GLN A 215 -11.02 1.36 25.86
C GLN A 215 -11.78 0.63 26.97
N PRO A 216 -11.11 0.07 27.99
CA PRO A 216 -11.81 -0.32 29.18
C PRO A 216 -12.31 0.97 29.83
N SER A 217 -13.57 0.96 30.24
CA SER A 217 -14.13 1.91 31.21
C SER A 217 -13.12 2.15 32.33
N SER A 218 -12.44 3.30 32.31
CA SER A 218 -11.69 3.78 33.46
C SER A 218 -12.71 4.21 34.53
N PRO A 219 -12.66 3.65 35.75
CA PRO A 219 -13.43 4.20 36.87
C PRO A 219 -12.99 5.62 37.21
#